data_AF-A0A7S2P3N7-F1
#
_entry.id   AF-A0A7S2P3N7-F1
#
_cell.length_a   1.000
_cell.length_b   1.000
_cell.length_c   1.000
_cell.angle_alpha   90.00
_cell.angle_beta   90.00
_cell.angle_gamma   90.00
#
_symmetry.space_group_name_H-M   'P 1'
#
loop_
_entity.id
_entity.type
_entity.pdbx_description
1 polymer ?
#
loop_
_entity_poly.entity_id
_entity_poly.type
_entity_poly.pdbx_seq_one_letter_code
_entity_poly.pdbx_strand_id
1 'polypeptide(L)'
;DQGDSLQPEANALVSIAESKLFLGQHTEAREAAQEAQMLFKEMQDSDGEQDAVEIIHKSMRDEGKEAGTPPKPPLKRPRADKGMWSKVVEAMSEAEDRAKAVTARRRELLLGPFLPP
;
A
#
# COMPACT_ATOMS: atom_id res chain seq x y z
N ASP A 1 -14.62 4.06 0.14
CA ASP A 1 -13.26 4.22 -0.40
C ASP A 1 -12.14 3.99 0.62
N GLN A 2 -12.17 2.89 1.37
CA GLN A 2 -10.99 2.44 2.13
C GLN A 2 -10.53 1.04 1.73
N GLY A 3 -11.31 0.28 0.96
CA GLY A 3 -10.99 -1.11 0.59
C GLY A 3 -9.83 -1.27 -0.39
N ASP A 4 -9.61 -0.33 -1.32
CA ASP A 4 -8.59 -0.47 -2.38
C ASP A 4 -7.14 -0.38 -1.89
N SER A 5 -6.88 0.14 -0.69
CA SER A 5 -5.51 0.29 -0.15
C SER A 5 -5.12 -0.80 0.85
N LEU A 6 -6.08 -1.59 1.35
CA LEU A 6 -5.81 -2.54 2.45
C LEU A 6 -5.10 -3.80 1.95
N GLN A 7 -5.38 -4.25 0.72
CA GLN A 7 -4.79 -5.47 0.18
C GLN A 7 -3.28 -5.35 -0.11
N PRO A 8 -2.80 -4.31 -0.82
CA PRO A 8 -1.36 -4.12 -0.97
C PRO A 8 -0.64 -3.88 0.36
N GLU A 9 -1.30 -3.22 1.33
CA GLU A 9 -0.74 -3.01 2.68
C GLU A 9 -0.60 -4.32 3.47
N ALA A 10 -1.64 -5.15 3.47
CA ALA A 10 -1.63 -6.46 4.12
C ALA A 10 -0.56 -7.38 3.52
N ASN A 11 -0.44 -7.41 2.18
CA ASN A 11 0.58 -8.21 1.49
C ASN A 11 2.00 -7.71 1.78
N ALA A 12 2.20 -6.39 1.90
CA ALA A 12 3.48 -5.82 2.28
C ALA A 12 3.86 -6.22 3.72
N LEU A 13 2.90 -6.21 4.65
CA LEU A 13 3.11 -6.62 6.04
C LEU A 13 3.47 -8.10 6.15
N VAL A 14 2.85 -8.98 5.37
CA VAL A 14 3.24 -10.40 5.26
C VAL A 14 4.70 -10.52 4.81
N SER A 15 5.08 -9.82 3.74
CA SER A 15 6.45 -9.86 3.21
C SER A 15 7.49 -9.37 4.23
N ILE A 16 7.16 -8.32 5.00
CA ILE A 16 8.00 -7.81 6.08
C ILE A 16 8.12 -8.86 7.20
N ALA A 17 7.01 -9.50 7.57
CA ALA A 17 6.99 -10.48 8.65
C ALA A 17 7.82 -11.72 8.28
N GLU A 18 7.73 -12.22 7.06
CA GLU A 18 8.57 -13.31 6.55
C GLU A 18 10.05 -12.92 6.55
N SER A 19 10.38 -11.73 6.03
CA SER A 19 11.76 -11.23 6.01
C SER A 19 12.35 -11.17 7.42
N LYS A 20 11.56 -10.73 8.41
CA LYS A 20 11.97 -10.70 9.81
C LYS A 20 12.11 -12.11 10.40
N LEU A 21 11.25 -13.07 10.06
CA LEU A 21 11.45 -14.47 10.44
C LEU A 21 12.79 -15.01 9.93
N PHE A 22 13.13 -14.73 8.67
CA PHE A 22 14.42 -15.14 8.09
C PHE A 22 15.62 -14.51 8.81
N LEU A 23 15.47 -13.29 9.31
CA LEU A 23 16.49 -12.59 10.09
C LEU A 23 16.55 -13.02 11.56
N GLY A 24 15.69 -13.95 12.01
CA GLY A 24 15.59 -14.34 13.42
C GLY A 24 15.06 -13.21 14.30
N GLN A 25 14.18 -12.38 13.73
CA GLN A 25 13.48 -11.26 14.36
C GLN A 25 12.00 -11.65 14.58
N HIS A 26 11.78 -12.77 15.25
CA HIS A 26 10.50 -13.39 15.59
C HIS A 26 9.53 -12.42 16.28
N THR A 27 10.00 -11.63 17.26
CA THR A 27 9.14 -10.66 17.95
C THR A 27 8.57 -9.64 16.97
N GLU A 28 9.43 -9.10 16.10
CA GLU A 28 9.07 -8.06 15.13
C GLU A 28 8.32 -8.63 13.91
N ALA A 29 8.54 -9.91 13.58
CA ALA A 29 7.78 -10.65 12.59
C ALA A 29 6.33 -10.86 13.06
N ARG A 30 6.16 -11.20 14.33
CA ARG A 30 4.84 -11.39 14.93
C ARG A 30 3.99 -10.12 14.85
N GLU A 31 4.56 -8.98 15.23
CA GLU A 31 3.84 -7.71 15.21
C GLU A 31 3.34 -7.39 13.79
N ALA A 32 4.22 -7.51 12.78
CA ALA A 32 3.85 -7.28 11.39
C ALA A 32 2.78 -8.26 10.89
N ALA A 33 2.87 -9.54 11.26
CA ALA A 33 1.89 -10.55 10.90
C ALA A 33 0.54 -10.34 11.60
N GLN A 34 0.51 -9.89 12.86
CA GLN A 34 -0.73 -9.53 13.56
C GLN A 34 -1.42 -8.32 12.91
N GLU A 35 -0.65 -7.35 12.45
CA GLU A 35 -1.20 -6.22 11.68
C GLU A 35 -1.78 -6.70 10.34
N ALA A 36 -1.07 -7.55 9.59
CA ALA A 36 -1.60 -8.14 8.35
C ALA A 36 -2.89 -8.93 8.61
N GLN A 37 -2.94 -9.75 9.67
CA GLN A 37 -4.11 -10.53 10.06
C GLN A 37 -5.34 -9.63 10.28
N MET A 38 -5.20 -8.50 10.98
CA MET A 38 -6.30 -7.56 11.19
C MET A 38 -6.83 -6.98 9.88
N LEU A 39 -5.93 -6.64 8.95
CA LEU A 39 -6.31 -6.10 7.64
C LEU A 39 -7.02 -7.14 6.78
N PHE A 40 -6.50 -8.37 6.72
CA PHE A 40 -7.15 -9.47 6.00
C PHE A 40 -8.53 -9.78 6.57
N LYS A 41 -8.68 -9.75 7.90
CA LYS A 41 -9.97 -9.89 8.57
C LYS A 41 -10.96 -8.77 8.22
N GLU A 42 -10.48 -7.53 8.12
CA GLU A 42 -11.31 -6.38 7.69
C GLU A 42 -11.76 -6.53 6.22
N MET A 43 -10.90 -7.10 5.37
CA MET A 43 -11.19 -7.41 3.97
C MET A 43 -11.99 -8.71 3.78
N GLN A 44 -12.22 -9.49 4.85
CA GLN A 44 -12.77 -10.86 4.80
C GLN A 44 -11.96 -11.82 3.91
N ASP A 45 -10.66 -11.56 3.78
CA ASP A 45 -9.71 -12.40 3.04
C ASP A 45 -9.20 -13.52 3.97
N SER A 46 -9.82 -14.68 3.86
CA SER A 46 -9.51 -15.83 4.73
C SER A 46 -8.15 -16.47 4.41
N ASP A 47 -7.73 -16.42 3.14
CA ASP A 47 -6.45 -16.98 2.71
C ASP A 47 -5.31 -16.13 3.25
N GLY A 48 -5.40 -14.81 3.08
CA GLY A 48 -4.42 -13.88 3.66
C GLY A 48 -4.39 -13.92 5.20
N GLU A 49 -5.55 -14.08 5.85
CA GLU A 49 -5.60 -14.26 7.31
C GLU A 49 -4.84 -15.51 7.75
N GLN A 50 -4.99 -16.62 7.02
CA GLN A 50 -4.31 -17.87 7.32
C GLN A 50 -2.78 -17.75 7.14
N ASP A 51 -2.32 -17.09 6.08
CA ASP A 51 -0.90 -16.83 5.85
C ASP A 51 -0.29 -16.02 7.00
N ALA A 52 -0.98 -14.97 7.45
CA ALA A 52 -0.57 -14.16 8.59
C ALA A 52 -0.51 -14.99 9.90
N VAL A 53 -1.50 -15.85 10.14
CA VAL A 53 -1.54 -16.74 11.31
C VAL A 53 -0.39 -17.75 11.29
N GLU A 54 -0.04 -18.30 10.13
CA GLU A 54 1.09 -19.23 10.01
C GLU A 54 2.41 -18.57 10.41
N ILE A 55 2.63 -17.31 10.00
CA ILE A 55 3.81 -16.53 10.36
C ILE A 55 3.84 -16.25 11.87
N ILE A 56 2.70 -15.94 12.48
CA ILE A 56 2.58 -15.79 13.94
C ILE A 56 3.01 -17.09 14.63
N HIS A 57 2.50 -18.24 14.20
CA HIS A 57 2.88 -19.53 14.78
C HIS A 57 4.37 -19.84 14.61
N LYS A 58 4.95 -19.57 13.43
CA LYS A 58 6.39 -19.72 13.18
C LYS A 58 7.21 -18.85 14.13
N SER A 59 6.81 -17.59 14.33
CA SER A 59 7.50 -16.68 15.26
C SER A 59 7.49 -17.16 16.71
N MET A 60 6.40 -17.80 17.16
CA MET A 60 6.29 -18.34 18.53
C MET A 60 7.17 -19.57 18.75
N ARG A 61 7.34 -20.39 17.71
CA ARG A 61 8.14 -21.62 17.82
C ARG A 61 9.63 -21.34 18.01
N ASP A 62 10.13 -20.24 17.45
CA ASP A 62 11.56 -19.92 17.45
C ASP A 62 11.97 -18.82 18.46
N GLU A 63 11.01 -18.26 19.20
CA GLU A 63 11.20 -17.20 20.21
C GLU A 63 12.21 -17.55 21.33
N GLY A 64 12.51 -18.84 21.52
CA GLY A 64 13.54 -19.32 22.45
C GLY A 64 14.99 -19.11 21.99
N LYS A 65 15.23 -18.57 20.79
CA LYS A 65 16.58 -18.39 20.20
C LYS A 65 17.06 -16.93 20.17
N GLU A 66 16.22 -15.98 20.57
CA GLU A 66 16.51 -14.53 20.45
C GLU A 66 17.37 -14.00 21.60
N ALA A 67 18.65 -14.33 21.60
CA ALA A 67 19.62 -13.64 22.43
C ALA A 67 20.21 -12.45 21.63
N GLY A 68 19.67 -11.24 21.78
CA GLY A 68 20.51 -10.04 21.59
C GLY A 68 19.92 -8.77 20.98
N THR A 69 18.66 -8.70 20.54
CA THR A 69 18.12 -7.46 19.96
C THR A 69 16.92 -6.93 20.74
N PRO A 70 16.97 -5.68 21.25
CA PRO A 70 15.82 -5.08 21.91
C PRO A 70 14.69 -4.87 20.90
N PRO A 71 13.41 -5.06 21.31
CA PRO A 71 12.27 -4.86 20.43
C PRO A 71 12.27 -3.42 19.91
N LYS A 72 12.23 -3.25 18.59
CA LYS A 72 12.04 -1.92 18.00
C LYS A 72 10.61 -1.45 18.29
N PRO A 73 10.40 -0.15 18.55
CA PRO A 73 9.06 0.37 18.80
C PRO A 73 8.14 0.09 17.60
N PRO A 74 6.84 -0.14 17.83
CA PRO A 74 5.89 -0.47 16.78
C PRO A 74 5.96 0.59 15.68
N LEU A 75 5.94 0.14 14.42
CA LEU A 75 5.94 1.01 13.26
C LEU A 75 4.69 1.89 13.34
N LYS A 76 4.90 3.16 13.69
CA LYS A 76 3.81 4.12 13.68
C LYS A 76 3.39 4.29 12.23
N ARG A 77 2.14 3.93 11.91
CA ARG A 77 1.53 4.31 10.63
C ARG A 77 1.81 5.79 10.40
N PRO A 78 2.34 6.22 9.24
CA PRO A 78 2.12 7.59 8.82
C PRO A 78 0.61 7.73 8.76
N ARG A 79 0.06 8.58 9.63
CA ARG A 79 -1.36 8.91 9.61
C ARG A 79 -1.62 9.36 8.18
N ALA A 80 -2.35 8.57 7.40
CA ALA A 80 -2.68 8.93 6.02
C ALA A 80 -3.31 10.32 6.10
N ASP A 81 -2.53 11.34 5.75
CA ASP A 81 -3.01 12.70 5.81
C ASP A 81 -4.00 12.77 4.67
N LYS A 82 -5.27 12.93 5.02
CA LYS A 82 -6.37 12.96 4.05
C LYS A 82 -6.14 13.97 2.91
N GLY A 83 -5.17 14.89 3.05
CA GLY A 83 -4.78 15.87 2.05
C GLY A 83 -3.76 15.39 1.00
N MET A 84 -2.95 14.35 1.25
CA MET A 84 -1.98 13.89 0.26
C MET A 84 -2.67 13.33 -0.99
N TRP A 85 -3.69 12.49 -0.81
CA TRP A 85 -4.48 11.96 -1.93
C TRP A 85 -5.31 13.05 -2.63
N SER A 86 -5.78 14.09 -1.93
CA SER A 86 -6.44 15.23 -2.56
C SER A 86 -5.53 15.97 -3.55
N LYS A 87 -4.26 16.19 -3.19
CA LYS A 87 -3.28 16.84 -4.08
C LYS A 87 -2.97 15.99 -5.31
N VAL A 88 -2.91 14.67 -5.15
CA VAL A 88 -2.69 13.74 -6.27
C VAL A 88 -3.87 13.79 -7.25
N VAL A 89 -5.11 13.78 -6.73
CA VAL A 89 -6.32 13.88 -7.55
C VAL A 89 -6.42 15.22 -8.26
N GLU A 90 -6.09 16.33 -7.58
CA GLU A 90 -6.06 17.67 -8.17
C GLU A 90 -5.03 17.76 -9.32
N ALA A 91 -3.82 17.24 -9.10
CA ALA A 91 -2.79 17.19 -10.14
C ALA A 91 -3.19 16.34 -11.35
N MET A 92 -3.91 15.23 -11.13
CA MET A 92 -4.44 14.39 -12.22
C MET A 92 -5.53 15.11 -13.01
N SER A 93 -6.44 15.83 -12.35
CA SER A 93 -7.47 16.64 -13.02
C SER A 93 -6.83 17.74 -13.88
N GLU A 94 -5.84 18.46 -13.34
CA GLU A 94 -5.12 19.49 -14.10
C GLU A 94 -4.39 18.91 -15.32
N ALA A 95 -3.80 17.73 -15.19
CA ALA A 95 -3.13 17.06 -16.29
C ALA A 95 -4.12 16.67 -17.41
N GLU A 96 -5.31 16.22 -17.03
CA GLU A 96 -6.37 15.87 -17.97
C GLU A 96 -6.91 17.11 -18.72
N ASP A 97 -7.11 18.22 -18.01
CA ASP A 97 -7.54 19.48 -18.62
C ASP A 97 -6.47 20.04 -19.57
N ARG A 98 -5.19 19.94 -19.21
CA ARG A 98 -4.08 20.30 -20.12
C ARG A 98 -4.05 19.40 -21.35
N ALA A 99 -4.28 18.09 -21.19
CA ALA A 99 -4.33 17.16 -22.33
C ALA A 99 -5.49 17.50 -23.29
N LYS A 100 -6.66 17.84 -22.74
CA LYS A 100 -7.84 18.31 -23.52
C LYS A 100 -7.56 19.63 -24.22
N ALA A 101 -6.91 20.59 -23.56
CA ALA A 101 -6.55 21.87 -24.16
C ALA A 101 -5.56 21.71 -25.33
N VAL A 102 -4.58 20.81 -25.19
CA VAL A 102 -3.62 20.51 -26.26
C VAL A 102 -4.31 19.86 -27.46
N THR A 103 -5.24 18.94 -27.22
CA THR A 103 -6.00 18.29 -28.30
C THR A 103 -6.99 19.24 -28.98
N ALA A 104 -7.66 20.12 -28.23
CA ALA A 104 -8.53 21.15 -28.80
C ALA A 104 -7.74 22.14 -29.67
N ARG A 105 -6.59 22.61 -29.20
CA ARG A 105 -5.71 23.52 -29.95
C ARG A 105 -5.13 22.86 -31.20
N ARG A 106 -4.84 21.56 -31.14
CA ARG A 106 -4.43 20.77 -32.31
C ARG A 106 -5.58 20.62 -33.33
N ARG A 107 -6.83 20.47 -32.88
CA ARG A 107 -8.01 20.39 -33.74
C ARG A 107 -8.29 21.73 -34.44
N GLU A 108 -8.09 22.84 -33.76
CA GLU A 108 -8.26 24.19 -34.32
C GLU A 108 -7.17 24.53 -35.37
N LEU A 109 -5.91 24.15 -35.12
CA LEU A 109 -4.82 24.30 -36.09
C LEU A 109 -4.99 23.44 -37.34
N LEU A 110 -5.62 22.26 -37.22
CA LEU A 110 -5.90 21.37 -38.36
C LEU A 110 -7.15 21.79 -39.16
N LEU A 111 -8.03 22.63 -38.58
CA LEU A 111 -9.27 23.12 -39.19
C LEU A 111 -9.20 24.62 -39.57
N GLY A 112 -8.01 25.11 -39.95
CA GLY A 112 -7.81 26.50 -40.40
C GLY A 112 -8.84 26.96 -41.46
N PRO A 113 -9.05 28.29 -41.61
CA PRO A 113 -10.22 28.83 -42.29
C PRO A 113 -10.28 28.34 -43.74
N PHE A 114 -11.35 27.61 -44.06
CA PHE A 114 -11.75 27.34 -45.44
C PHE A 114 -12.11 28.70 -46.07
N LEU A 115 -11.18 29.30 -46.81
CA LEU A 115 -11.47 30.41 -47.72
C LEU A 115 -12.18 29.82 -48.94
N PRO A 116 -13.49 30.04 -49.14
CA PRO A 116 -14.09 29.77 -50.44
C PRO A 116 -13.58 30.82 -51.46
N PRO A 117 -13.56 30.46 -52.76
CA PRO A 117 -12.94 31.24 -53.83
C PRO A 117 -13.57 32.63 -54.05
#